data_AF-A0A1G7AG37-F1
#
_entry.id   AF-A0A1G7AG37-F1
#
_cell.length_a   1.000
_cell.length_b   1.000
_cell.length_c   1.000
_cell.angle_alpha   90.00
_cell.angle_beta   90.00
_cell.angle_gamma   90.00
#
_symmetry.space_group_name_H-M   'P 1'
#
loop_
_entity.id
_entity.type
_entity.pdbx_description
1 polymer ?
#
loop_
_entity_poly.entity_id
_entity_poly.type
_entity_poly.pdbx_seq_one_letter_code
_entity_poly.pdbx_strand_id
1 'polypeptide(L)'
;MLKTRKFAIAFFGWMAFVTWASLSTFPDDDMPGINIPNFDKVVHFCFYFGAAVLGTFFIRETTHGKSSLVRTLIFVALGAIIFGIIIEVLQYSFTLDRQGDPLDALANSCGAIMGVLAMNWLFSRPKGLKWKN
;
A
#
# COMPACT_ATOMS: atom_id res chain seq x y z
N MET A 1 -2.25 -12.08 -28.48
CA MET A 1 -1.57 -10.90 -27.88
C MET A 1 -2.00 -10.79 -26.42
N LEU A 2 -1.16 -11.18 -25.46
CA LEU A 2 -1.45 -10.95 -24.04
C LEU A 2 -1.48 -9.42 -23.85
N LYS A 3 -2.67 -8.85 -23.58
CA LYS A 3 -2.74 -7.47 -23.06
C LYS A 3 -1.92 -7.46 -21.77
N THR A 4 -0.74 -6.86 -21.82
CA THR A 4 0.18 -6.79 -20.67
C THR A 4 -0.52 -6.11 -19.50
N ARG A 5 -0.99 -6.90 -18.52
CA ARG A 5 -1.61 -6.43 -17.27
C ARG A 5 -0.53 -6.20 -16.20
N LYS A 6 0.45 -5.36 -16.54
CA LYS A 6 1.69 -5.23 -15.75
C LYS A 6 1.37 -4.66 -14.37
N PHE A 7 0.52 -3.63 -14.31
CA PHE A 7 0.16 -3.01 -13.04
C PHE A 7 -0.79 -3.86 -12.22
N ALA A 8 -1.69 -4.63 -12.86
CA ALA A 8 -2.48 -5.61 -12.14
C ALA A 8 -1.60 -6.68 -11.46
N ILE A 9 -0.67 -7.28 -12.20
CA ILE A 9 0.25 -8.30 -11.66
C ILE A 9 1.09 -7.70 -10.52
N ALA A 10 1.66 -6.51 -10.74
CA ALA A 10 2.45 -5.82 -9.72
C ALA A 10 1.63 -5.51 -8.46
N PHE A 11 0.39 -5.01 -8.61
CA PHE A 11 -0.48 -4.69 -7.49
C PHE A 11 -0.83 -5.94 -6.67
N PHE A 12 -1.33 -7.01 -7.32
CA PHE A 12 -1.68 -8.23 -6.59
C PHE A 12 -0.45 -8.93 -5.97
N GLY A 13 0.70 -8.91 -6.67
CA GLY A 13 1.95 -9.40 -6.11
C GLY A 13 2.41 -8.59 -4.89
N TRP A 14 2.28 -7.26 -4.95
CA TRP A 14 2.58 -6.39 -3.80
C TRP A 14 1.66 -6.65 -2.62
N MET A 15 0.35 -6.76 -2.85
CA MET A 15 -0.61 -7.05 -1.79
C MET A 15 -0.33 -8.41 -1.13
N ALA A 16 0.00 -9.44 -1.93
CA ALA A 16 0.38 -10.75 -1.39
C ALA A 16 1.67 -10.67 -0.55
N PHE A 17 2.68 -9.93 -1.03
CA PHE A 17 3.91 -9.68 -0.28
C PHE A 17 3.65 -8.95 1.04
N VAL A 18 2.86 -7.86 1.02
CA VAL A 18 2.52 -7.09 2.24
C VAL A 18 1.78 -7.98 3.25
N THR A 19 0.78 -8.76 2.82
CA THR A 19 0.08 -9.71 3.72
C THR A 19 1.07 -10.68 4.37
N TRP A 20 1.90 -11.33 3.55
CA TRP A 20 2.85 -12.31 4.05
C TRP A 20 3.87 -11.67 5.01
N ALA A 21 4.43 -10.51 4.65
CA ALA A 21 5.40 -9.80 5.46
C ALA A 21 4.81 -9.32 6.79
N SER A 22 3.59 -8.78 6.80
CA SER A 22 2.93 -8.30 8.02
C SER A 22 2.52 -9.45 8.96
N LEU A 23 2.11 -10.61 8.43
CA LEU A 23 1.73 -11.76 9.26
C LEU A 23 2.92 -12.62 9.70
N SER A 24 4.12 -12.39 9.14
CA SER A 24 5.31 -13.17 9.49
C SER A 24 6.01 -12.60 10.74
N THR A 25 6.50 -13.51 11.59
CA THR A 25 7.41 -13.18 12.70
C THR A 25 8.84 -13.30 12.19
N PHE A 26 9.64 -12.24 12.36
CA PHE A 26 11.07 -12.27 12.06
C PHE A 26 11.83 -12.27 13.39
N PRO A 27 12.83 -13.16 13.58
CA PRO A 27 13.66 -13.13 14.78
C PRO A 27 14.43 -11.80 14.88
N ASP A 28 14.41 -11.17 16.05
CA ASP A 28 15.12 -9.91 16.29
C ASP A 28 16.66 -10.09 16.39
N ASP A 29 17.14 -11.33 16.55
CA ASP A 29 18.49 -11.62 17.06
C ASP A 29 19.64 -11.61 16.03
N ASP A 30 19.40 -11.39 14.73
CA ASP A 30 20.46 -11.55 13.70
C ASP A 30 20.80 -10.30 12.88
N MET A 31 20.35 -9.09 13.26
CA MET A 31 20.78 -7.84 12.59
C MET A 31 21.86 -7.09 13.38
N PRO A 32 23.15 -7.20 13.01
CA PRO A 32 24.21 -6.50 13.72
C PRO A 32 24.15 -5.00 13.42
N GLY A 33 23.76 -4.20 14.42
CA GLY A 33 24.25 -2.83 14.60
C GLY A 33 23.32 -1.66 14.28
N ILE A 34 22.07 -1.88 13.85
CA ILE A 34 21.12 -0.77 13.61
C ILE A 34 19.78 -1.08 14.29
N ASN A 35 19.66 -0.71 15.56
CA ASN A 35 18.37 -0.67 16.26
C ASN A 35 17.79 0.74 16.11
N ILE A 36 17.05 0.99 15.02
CA ILE A 36 16.28 2.23 14.85
C ILE A 36 14.92 2.02 15.54
N PRO A 37 14.59 2.80 16.58
CA PRO A 37 13.29 2.70 17.22
C PRO A 37 12.16 2.94 16.21
N ASN A 38 11.09 2.14 16.27
CA ASN A 38 9.88 2.27 15.45
C ASN A 38 10.12 2.14 13.92
N PHE A 39 11.19 1.45 13.51
CA PHE A 39 11.48 1.24 12.08
C PHE A 39 10.39 0.43 11.35
N ASP A 40 9.74 -0.49 12.06
CA ASP A 40 8.53 -1.20 11.63
C ASP A 40 7.44 -0.23 11.14
N LYS A 41 7.21 0.90 11.83
CA LYS A 41 6.22 1.90 11.41
C LYS A 41 6.56 2.52 10.05
N VAL A 42 7.84 2.71 9.77
CA VAL A 42 8.32 3.21 8.47
C VAL A 42 8.06 2.16 7.38
N VAL A 43 8.30 0.88 7.67
CA VAL A 43 8.00 -0.23 6.76
C VAL A 43 6.51 -0.29 6.44
N HIS A 44 5.66 -0.22 7.47
CA HIS A 44 4.19 -0.15 7.33
C HIS A 44 3.76 1.04 6.47
N PHE A 45 4.28 2.25 6.74
CA PHE A 45 4.04 3.40 5.88
C PHE A 45 4.43 3.15 4.42
N CYS A 46 5.62 2.60 4.17
CA CYS A 46 6.11 2.30 2.82
C CYS A 46 5.26 1.25 2.09
N PHE A 47 4.79 0.21 2.79
CA PHE A 47 3.92 -0.82 2.23
C PHE A 47 2.62 -0.23 1.69
N TYR A 48 1.94 0.60 2.47
CA TYR A 48 0.66 1.17 2.09
C TYR A 48 0.80 2.36 1.13
N PHE A 49 1.91 3.08 1.17
CA PHE A 49 2.28 4.04 0.12
C PHE A 49 2.44 3.34 -1.23
N GLY A 50 3.22 2.25 -1.27
CA GLY A 50 3.41 1.43 -2.47
C GLY A 50 2.11 0.83 -2.98
N ALA A 51 1.27 0.32 -2.07
CA ALA A 51 -0.05 -0.22 -2.40
C ALA A 51 -0.95 0.85 -3.04
N ALA A 52 -0.95 2.08 -2.52
CA ALA A 52 -1.74 3.18 -3.08
C ALA A 52 -1.25 3.61 -4.48
N VAL A 53 0.06 3.67 -4.69
CA VAL A 53 0.65 3.96 -6.00
C VAL A 53 0.30 2.88 -7.02
N LEU A 54 0.56 1.61 -6.69
CA LEU A 54 0.28 0.47 -7.57
C LEU A 54 -1.22 0.31 -7.83
N GLY A 55 -2.05 0.48 -6.81
CA GLY A 55 -3.52 0.41 -6.92
C GLY A 55 -4.07 1.49 -7.86
N THR A 56 -3.52 2.70 -7.80
CA THR A 56 -3.90 3.79 -8.72
C THR A 56 -3.57 3.44 -10.16
N PHE A 57 -2.35 2.95 -10.42
CA PHE A 57 -1.96 2.52 -11.77
C PHE A 57 -2.74 1.30 -12.26
N PHE A 58 -3.04 0.34 -11.38
CA PHE A 58 -3.87 -0.82 -11.69
C PHE A 58 -5.27 -0.41 -12.15
N ILE A 59 -5.93 0.49 -11.44
CA ILE A 59 -7.27 0.97 -11.83
C ILE A 59 -7.18 1.77 -13.13
N ARG A 60 -6.15 2.60 -13.31
CA ARG A 60 -5.93 3.32 -14.58
C ARG A 60 -5.74 2.36 -15.75
N GLU A 61 -4.93 1.32 -15.59
CA GLU A 61 -4.67 0.27 -16.60
C GLU A 61 -5.97 -0.46 -16.96
N THR A 62 -6.73 -0.88 -15.95
CA THR A 62 -7.97 -1.66 -16.12
C THR A 62 -9.11 -0.84 -16.73
N THR A 63 -9.22 0.43 -16.36
CA THR A 63 -10.28 1.32 -16.86
C THR A 63 -9.87 2.11 -18.11
N HIS A 64 -8.63 1.96 -18.57
CA HIS A 64 -8.04 2.78 -19.65
C HIS A 64 -8.18 4.29 -19.39
N GLY A 65 -8.09 4.72 -18.13
CA GLY A 65 -8.25 6.13 -17.72
C GLY A 65 -9.68 6.68 -17.82
N LYS A 66 -10.69 5.83 -18.11
CA LYS A 66 -12.09 6.26 -18.19
C LYS A 66 -12.71 6.58 -16.83
N SER A 67 -12.20 5.96 -15.75
CA SER A 67 -12.59 6.33 -14.38
C SER A 67 -12.14 7.75 -14.06
N SER A 68 -12.86 8.45 -13.17
CA SER A 68 -12.38 9.73 -12.64
C SER A 68 -11.14 9.50 -11.76
N LEU A 69 -10.14 10.39 -11.87
CA LEU A 69 -8.95 10.38 -11.01
C LEU A 69 -9.36 10.45 -9.54
N VAL A 70 -10.18 11.45 -9.17
CA VAL A 70 -10.64 11.65 -7.79
C VAL A 70 -11.35 10.41 -7.25
N ARG A 71 -12.26 9.83 -8.05
CA ARG A 71 -12.94 8.58 -7.68
C ARG A 71 -11.93 7.47 -7.42
N THR A 72 -10.97 7.29 -8.34
CA THR A 72 -9.94 6.26 -8.21
C THR A 72 -9.12 6.43 -6.94
N LEU A 73 -8.66 7.65 -6.64
CA LEU A 73 -7.87 7.94 -5.45
C LEU A 73 -8.65 7.66 -4.16
N ILE A 74 -9.93 8.02 -4.08
CA ILE A 74 -10.79 7.72 -2.93
C ILE A 74 -10.93 6.20 -2.74
N PHE A 75 -11.23 5.45 -3.82
CA PHE A 75 -11.37 4.00 -3.74
C PHE A 75 -10.07 3.31 -3.30
N VAL A 76 -8.93 3.77 -3.82
CA VAL A 76 -7.62 3.21 -3.44
C VAL A 76 -7.28 3.51 -1.99
N ALA A 77 -7.48 4.76 -1.53
CA ALA A 77 -7.20 5.14 -0.15
C ALA A 77 -8.06 4.34 0.83
N LEU A 78 -9.38 4.30 0.61
CA LEU A 78 -10.29 3.54 1.47
C LEU A 78 -9.99 2.05 1.44
N GLY A 79 -9.73 1.48 0.25
CA GLY A 79 -9.38 0.07 0.11
C GLY A 79 -8.11 -0.29 0.87
N ALA A 80 -7.05 0.53 0.75
CA ALA A 80 -5.79 0.31 1.43
C ALA A 80 -5.92 0.48 2.96
N ILE A 81 -6.63 1.50 3.44
CA ILE A 81 -6.86 1.72 4.88
C ILE A 81 -7.65 0.55 5.49
N ILE A 82 -8.77 0.16 4.86
CA ILE A 82 -9.59 -0.96 5.33
C ILE A 82 -8.78 -2.26 5.34
N PHE A 83 -8.01 -2.50 4.27
CA PHE A 83 -7.13 -3.65 4.21
C PHE A 83 -6.11 -3.66 5.35
N GLY A 84 -5.50 -2.50 5.67
CA GLY A 84 -4.56 -2.39 6.78
C GLY A 84 -5.18 -2.68 8.13
N ILE A 85 -6.36 -2.12 8.40
CA ILE A 85 -7.12 -2.43 9.61
C ILE A 85 -7.41 -3.93 9.72
N ILE A 86 -7.78 -4.59 8.60
CA ILE A 86 -8.00 -6.04 8.59
C ILE A 86 -6.71 -6.79 8.95
N ILE A 87 -5.57 -6.42 8.39
CA ILE A 87 -4.29 -7.06 8.71
C ILE A 87 -3.93 -6.90 10.20
N GLU A 88 -4.10 -5.72 10.78
CA GLU A 88 -3.86 -5.49 12.21
C GLU A 88 -4.77 -6.36 13.10
N VAL A 89 -6.05 -6.49 12.73
CA VAL A 89 -7.00 -7.39 13.43
C VAL A 89 -6.58 -8.84 13.28
N LEU A 90 -6.08 -9.24 12.10
CA LEU A 90 -5.59 -10.60 11.87
C LEU A 90 -4.33 -10.90 12.67
N GLN A 91 -3.39 -9.96 12.78
CA GLN A 91 -2.24 -10.10 13.67
C GLN A 91 -2.71 -10.27 15.12
N TYR A 92 -3.56 -9.36 15.61
CA TYR A 92 -4.07 -9.46 16.99
C TYR A 92 -4.81 -10.79 17.26
N SER A 93 -5.54 -11.33 16.28
CA SER A 93 -6.45 -12.45 16.50
C SER A 93 -5.85 -13.83 16.17
N PHE A 94 -4.90 -13.92 15.25
CA PHE A 94 -4.45 -15.19 14.65
C PHE A 94 -2.94 -15.45 14.73
N THR A 95 -2.15 -14.53 15.26
CA THR A 95 -0.70 -14.75 15.44
C THR A 95 -0.33 -14.82 16.93
N LEU A 96 0.54 -15.77 17.28
CA LEU A 96 0.96 -16.00 18.66
C LEU A 96 2.01 -14.97 19.12
N ASP A 97 2.90 -14.56 18.21
CA ASP A 97 4.07 -13.73 18.52
C ASP A 97 3.99 -12.30 17.94
N ARG A 98 2.94 -11.98 17.17
CA ARG A 98 2.70 -10.64 16.63
C ARG A 98 1.52 -9.99 17.34
N GLN A 99 1.76 -8.83 17.92
CA GLN A 99 0.70 -8.00 18.52
C GLN A 99 0.27 -6.98 17.47
N GLY A 100 -1.03 -6.92 17.15
CA GLY A 100 -1.56 -5.82 16.35
C GLY A 100 -1.38 -4.50 17.10
N ASP A 101 -0.96 -3.44 16.40
CA ASP A 101 -0.64 -2.15 17.00
C ASP A 101 -1.47 -1.03 16.34
N PRO A 102 -2.26 -0.27 17.11
CA PRO A 102 -2.94 0.92 16.59
C PRO A 102 -2.01 1.92 15.89
N LEU A 103 -0.73 1.99 16.26
CA LEU A 103 0.26 2.83 15.58
C LEU A 103 0.65 2.28 14.20
N ASP A 104 0.60 0.96 13.99
CA ASP A 104 0.74 0.38 12.65
C ASP A 104 -0.47 0.69 11.79
N ALA A 105 -1.69 0.60 12.34
CA ALA A 105 -2.90 1.04 11.63
C ALA A 105 -2.80 2.51 11.18
N LEU A 106 -2.23 3.37 12.04
CA LEU A 106 -1.99 4.77 11.73
C LEU A 106 -0.91 4.92 10.64
N ALA A 107 0.21 4.22 10.75
CA ALA A 107 1.28 4.24 9.75
C ALA A 107 0.80 3.76 8.37
N ASN A 108 0.05 2.65 8.34
CA ASN A 108 -0.64 2.12 7.15
C ASN A 108 -1.53 3.20 6.52
N SER A 109 -2.35 3.86 7.34
CA SER A 109 -3.28 4.89 6.88
C SER A 109 -2.56 6.13 6.33
N CYS A 110 -1.52 6.59 7.02
CA CYS A 110 -0.66 7.68 6.55
C CYS A 110 0.01 7.33 5.22
N GLY A 111 0.55 6.10 5.09
CA GLY A 111 1.15 5.61 3.85
C GLY A 111 0.17 5.65 2.69
N ALA A 112 -1.04 5.10 2.89
CA ALA A 112 -2.09 5.10 1.88
C ALA A 112 -2.49 6.52 1.44
N ILE A 113 -2.70 7.43 2.40
CA ILE A 113 -3.07 8.83 2.13
C ILE A 113 -1.94 9.54 1.36
N MET A 114 -0.70 9.42 1.82
CA MET A 114 0.44 10.06 1.16
C MET A 114 0.68 9.50 -0.24
N GLY A 115 0.44 8.19 -0.45
CA GLY A 115 0.51 7.56 -1.76
C GLY A 115 -0.51 8.14 -2.73
N VAL A 116 -1.79 8.26 -2.32
CA VAL A 116 -2.80 8.87 -3.22
C VAL A 116 -2.58 10.37 -3.44
N LEU A 117 -2.04 11.10 -2.46
CA LEU A 117 -1.65 12.50 -2.64
C LEU A 117 -0.51 12.65 -3.65
N ALA A 118 0.49 11.78 -3.59
CA ALA A 118 1.57 11.73 -4.57
C ALA A 118 1.03 11.43 -5.98
N MET A 119 0.08 10.51 -6.11
CA MET A 119 -0.56 10.22 -7.39
C MET A 119 -1.41 11.38 -7.91
N ASN A 120 -2.16 12.05 -7.03
CA ASN A 120 -2.90 13.26 -7.39
C ASN A 120 -1.95 14.33 -7.94
N TRP A 121 -0.87 14.60 -7.22
CA TRP A 121 0.15 15.56 -7.64
C TRP A 121 0.79 15.20 -8.98
N LEU A 122 1.05 13.91 -9.21
CA LEU A 122 1.64 13.41 -10.45
C LEU A 122 0.73 13.61 -11.67
N PHE A 123 -0.59 13.43 -11.51
CA PHE A 123 -1.56 13.52 -12.60
C PHE A 123 -2.25 14.88 -12.77
N SER A 124 -2.20 15.75 -11.75
CA SER A 124 -2.81 17.09 -11.80
C SER A 124 -1.87 18.19 -12.26
N ARG A 125 -0.58 17.91 -12.44
CA ARG A 125 0.42 18.90 -12.84
C ARG A 125 0.41 19.20 -14.35
N PRO A 126 0.71 20.44 -14.79
CA PRO A 126 0.77 20.80 -16.22
C PRO A 126 1.78 19.98 -17.03
N LYS A 127 2.91 19.61 -16.41
CA LYS A 127 3.93 18.72 -16.97
C LYS A 127 3.84 17.28 -16.42
N GLY A 128 2.74 16.95 -15.74
CA GLY A 128 2.49 15.65 -15.15
C GLY A 128 2.06 14.61 -16.18
N LEU A 129 1.91 13.36 -15.73
CA LEU A 129 1.33 12.31 -16.56
C LEU A 129 -0.13 12.67 -16.87
N LYS A 130 -0.60 12.36 -18.08
CA LYS A 130 -2.00 12.55 -18.42
C LYS A 130 -2.82 11.39 -17.85
N TRP A 131 -3.84 11.70 -17.06
CA TRP A 131 -4.74 10.70 -16.50
C TRP A 131 -5.47 9.91 -17.61
N LYS A 132 -6.06 10.64 -18.58
CA LYS A 132 -6.64 10.08 -19.80
C LYS A 132 -5.58 10.04 -20.89
N ASN A 133 -5.51 8.92 -21.62
CA ASN A 133 -4.70 8.81 -22.84
C ASN A 133 -5.34 9.61 -23.98
#